data_AF-A0A9K3PQR3-F1
#
_entry.id   AF-A0A9K3PQR3-F1
#
_cell.length_a   1.000
_cell.length_b   1.000
_cell.length_c   1.000
_cell.angle_alpha   90.00
_cell.angle_beta   90.00
_cell.angle_gamma   90.00
#
_symmetry.space_group_name_H-M   'P 1'
#
loop_
_entity.id
_entity.type
_entity.pdbx_description
1 polymer ?
#
loop_
_entity_poly.entity_id
_entity_poly.type
_entity_poly.pdbx_seq_one_letter_code
_entity_poly.pdbx_strand_id
1 'polypeptide(L)'
;MSRRRILCMLAVFVFAAAVVNAFVSQTPITAFRSTITPLFLSSSSEQGLGGISRRQLGELAVAAVGLGVSFLGTREVKPTDYGLWGVLPVGTYKSKKTISKEIVPEKIWTFDQKFGILNVQVPLRMTVVKLSEGGLFVYNPVAATPECVGMLQELISKHGEIKHIVVGSVALEHKVYAGVLAQKFPKAQVWLTPGQYSFPVNLPDPFLGFPASRTKMVPQRPESAPLEWTRDFDFLTLGPFKSRDGAFAETVFRHKESKTLIVTDTVLEVTEEVPEICELEPSPLLYHARDTVTDVVENTPETRKTGWRRVALFGLFFTPSAIDIKDADVAFKERRPDINPDFIGIYPWDWVRDDKASFDALKGGLLVAPILQTLILNRHPIEVLDFADTVSKWDIERIIPAHFKNDLKYKGEDYRKAFTFLEAKGVPKGLPKPLDGDLEFLRESEEGLLESGAIAPCPPLPGGKYSREEILAQTIMQSLQL
;
A
#
# COMPACT_ATOMS: atom_id res chain seq x y z
N MET A 1 15.56 22.49 4.49
CA MET A 1 14.33 23.34 4.61
C MET A 1 14.22 24.09 5.95
N SER A 2 13.48 25.22 6.08
CA SER A 2 13.26 25.88 7.39
C SER A 2 12.36 25.02 8.29
N ARG A 3 12.57 25.03 9.63
CA ARG A 3 11.74 24.30 10.61
C ARG A 3 10.22 24.55 10.45
N ARG A 4 9.81 25.71 9.90
CA ARG A 4 8.39 26.05 9.62
C ARG A 4 7.81 25.33 8.40
N ARG A 5 8.61 25.07 7.36
CA ARG A 5 8.19 24.34 6.16
C ARG A 5 8.06 22.83 6.42
N ILE A 6 8.98 22.28 7.21
CA ILE A 6 8.91 20.91 7.74
C ILE A 6 7.65 20.73 8.60
N LEU A 7 7.35 21.70 9.48
CA LEU A 7 6.12 21.68 10.29
C LEU A 7 4.85 21.82 9.46
N CYS A 8 4.88 22.43 8.26
CA CYS A 8 3.70 22.54 7.39
C CYS A 8 3.41 21.22 6.67
N MET A 9 4.44 20.51 6.19
CA MET A 9 4.26 19.19 5.59
C MET A 9 3.97 18.11 6.62
N LEU A 10 4.71 18.08 7.74
CA LEU A 10 4.33 17.28 8.88
C LEU A 10 2.96 17.70 9.39
N ALA A 11 2.59 18.97 9.51
CA ALA A 11 1.22 19.33 9.91
C ALA A 11 0.17 18.94 8.87
N VAL A 12 0.49 18.75 7.59
CA VAL A 12 -0.46 18.27 6.55
C VAL A 12 -0.57 16.73 6.54
N PHE A 13 0.54 16.01 6.69
CA PHE A 13 0.54 14.54 6.86
C PHE A 13 0.10 14.11 8.28
N VAL A 14 0.49 14.86 9.30
CA VAL A 14 0.04 14.76 10.70
C VAL A 14 -1.36 15.37 10.87
N PHE A 15 -1.84 16.35 10.10
CA PHE A 15 -3.29 16.65 10.06
C PHE A 15 -4.05 15.49 9.46
N ALA A 16 -3.54 14.89 8.37
CA ALA A 16 -4.15 13.70 7.82
C ALA A 16 -4.17 12.54 8.83
N ALA A 17 -3.20 12.47 9.75
CA ALA A 17 -3.16 11.53 10.87
C ALA A 17 -3.90 11.99 12.17
N ALA A 18 -4.09 13.30 12.39
CA ALA A 18 -4.67 13.89 13.60
C ALA A 18 -6.16 14.22 13.45
N VAL A 19 -6.63 14.50 12.22
CA VAL A 19 -8.05 14.52 11.88
C VAL A 19 -8.68 13.13 12.08
N VAL A 20 -7.88 12.05 11.95
CA VAL A 20 -8.25 10.68 12.35
C VAL A 20 -8.64 10.61 13.85
N ASN A 21 -7.97 11.38 14.71
CA ASN A 21 -8.22 11.39 16.16
C ASN A 21 -9.33 12.38 16.58
N ALA A 22 -9.54 13.47 15.82
CA ALA A 22 -10.55 14.47 16.17
C ALA A 22 -11.99 13.97 15.95
N PHE A 23 -12.22 13.06 15.00
CA PHE A 23 -13.56 12.50 14.74
C PHE A 23 -14.02 11.43 15.76
N VAL A 24 -13.12 10.90 16.59
CA VAL A 24 -13.46 9.94 17.65
C VAL A 24 -13.80 10.65 18.98
N SER A 25 -13.44 11.93 19.14
CA SER A 25 -13.52 12.62 20.43
C SER A 25 -14.61 13.69 20.57
N GLN A 26 -15.42 13.95 19.54
CA GLN A 26 -16.50 14.95 19.64
C GLN A 26 -17.83 14.45 19.07
N THR A 27 -18.54 13.67 19.88
CA THR A 27 -20.01 13.77 19.94
C THR A 27 -20.45 13.67 21.39
N PRO A 28 -21.22 14.64 21.92
CA PRO A 28 -21.82 14.51 23.24
C PRO A 28 -22.86 13.38 23.19
N ILE A 29 -22.71 12.41 24.08
CA ILE A 29 -23.66 11.33 24.30
C ILE A 29 -24.97 11.95 24.79
N THR A 30 -25.92 12.21 23.89
CA THR A 30 -27.33 12.24 24.26
C THR A 30 -27.81 10.82 24.35
N ALA A 31 -28.16 10.41 25.56
CA ALA A 31 -28.55 9.06 25.95
C ALA A 31 -29.63 8.46 25.05
N PHE A 32 -29.24 7.48 24.21
CA PHE A 32 -30.17 6.51 23.66
C PHE A 32 -30.18 5.29 24.60
N ARG A 33 -31.23 5.16 25.42
CA ARG A 33 -31.52 3.93 26.16
C ARG A 33 -31.96 2.87 25.14
N SER A 34 -31.07 1.96 24.75
CA SER A 34 -31.48 0.64 24.25
C SER A 34 -30.98 -0.43 25.21
N THR A 35 -31.92 -1.15 25.79
CA THR A 35 -31.74 -2.29 26.68
C THR A 35 -30.93 -3.38 25.97
N ILE A 36 -29.66 -3.53 26.32
CA ILE A 36 -28.87 -4.73 26.02
C ILE A 36 -28.86 -5.56 27.30
N THR A 37 -29.50 -6.72 27.23
CA THR A 37 -29.52 -7.76 28.26
C THR A 37 -28.08 -8.26 28.49
N PRO A 38 -27.56 -8.31 29.73
CA PRO A 38 -26.23 -8.84 29.97
C PRO A 38 -26.29 -10.37 29.86
N LEU A 39 -25.58 -10.92 28.87
CA LEU A 39 -25.25 -12.34 28.85
C LEU A 39 -24.24 -12.61 29.96
N PHE A 40 -24.72 -13.21 31.05
CA PHE A 40 -23.90 -13.74 32.13
C PHE A 40 -23.02 -14.88 31.59
N LEU A 41 -21.70 -14.66 31.53
CA LEU A 41 -20.72 -15.74 31.43
C LEU A 41 -20.31 -16.12 32.85
N SER A 42 -20.80 -17.27 33.31
CA SER A 42 -20.37 -17.90 34.54
C SER A 42 -18.90 -18.33 34.43
N SER A 43 -18.12 -17.99 35.45
CA SER A 43 -16.74 -18.40 35.63
C SER A 43 -16.64 -19.90 35.90
N SER A 44 -15.94 -20.64 35.05
CA SER A 44 -15.29 -21.89 35.47
C SER A 44 -14.09 -22.27 34.61
N SER A 45 -13.01 -22.54 35.33
CA SER A 45 -11.80 -23.32 35.04
C SER A 45 -10.81 -22.83 33.97
N GLU A 46 -9.61 -22.56 34.49
CA GLU A 46 -8.33 -22.33 33.83
C GLU A 46 -7.92 -23.47 32.89
N GLN A 47 -7.37 -23.10 31.72
CA GLN A 47 -6.12 -23.67 31.21
C GLN A 47 -5.55 -22.77 30.08
N GLY A 48 -4.40 -22.14 30.38
CA GLY A 48 -3.33 -21.82 29.44
C GLY A 48 -3.64 -21.01 28.17
N LEU A 49 -3.98 -19.72 28.30
CA LEU A 49 -3.77 -18.70 27.26
C LEU A 49 -3.39 -17.39 27.97
N GLY A 50 -2.28 -16.77 27.55
CA GLY A 50 -1.77 -15.53 28.14
C GLY A 50 -2.86 -14.46 28.25
N GLY A 51 -3.14 -14.02 29.48
CA GLY A 51 -4.23 -13.08 29.77
C GLY A 51 -3.99 -11.72 29.12
N ILE A 52 -5.01 -11.24 28.40
CA ILE A 52 -5.06 -9.90 27.83
C ILE A 52 -5.01 -8.88 28.97
N SER A 53 -4.10 -7.91 28.90
CA SER A 53 -3.96 -6.88 29.93
C SER A 53 -5.19 -5.96 29.98
N ARG A 54 -5.47 -5.32 31.13
CA ARG A 54 -6.59 -4.36 31.28
C ARG A 54 -6.52 -3.20 30.29
N ARG A 55 -5.31 -2.79 29.89
CA ARG A 55 -5.08 -1.77 28.87
C ARG A 55 -5.50 -2.26 27.48
N GLN A 56 -5.07 -3.47 27.12
CA GLN A 56 -5.47 -4.10 25.86
C GLN A 56 -6.98 -4.35 25.80
N LEU A 57 -7.62 -4.69 26.92
CA LEU A 57 -9.09 -4.78 27.05
C LEU A 57 -9.79 -3.43 26.85
N GLY A 58 -9.21 -2.33 27.34
CA GLY A 58 -9.71 -0.97 27.09
C GLY A 58 -9.57 -0.57 25.62
N GLU A 59 -8.42 -0.85 25.01
CA GLU A 59 -8.18 -0.67 23.57
C GLU A 59 -9.12 -1.54 22.72
N LEU A 60 -9.44 -2.76 23.19
CA LEU A 60 -10.41 -3.71 22.60
C LEU A 60 -11.80 -3.10 22.52
N ALA A 61 -12.27 -2.50 23.62
CA ALA A 61 -13.57 -1.87 23.69
C ALA A 61 -13.65 -0.65 22.76
N VAL A 62 -12.59 0.17 22.69
CA VAL A 62 -12.55 1.36 21.82
C VAL A 62 -12.49 0.97 20.35
N ALA A 63 -11.64 0.01 19.96
CA ALA A 63 -11.52 -0.45 18.57
C ALA A 63 -12.81 -1.15 18.09
N ALA A 64 -13.41 -2.01 18.91
CA ALA A 64 -14.66 -2.68 18.58
C ALA A 64 -15.83 -1.70 18.46
N VAL A 65 -15.90 -0.68 19.33
CA VAL A 65 -16.89 0.39 19.23
C VAL A 65 -16.62 1.25 17.98
N GLY A 66 -15.38 1.62 17.69
CA GLY A 66 -15.03 2.42 16.49
C GLY A 66 -15.33 1.72 15.18
N LEU A 67 -15.02 0.41 15.08
CA LEU A 67 -15.36 -0.43 13.94
C LEU A 67 -16.87 -0.66 13.82
N GLY A 68 -17.55 -0.93 14.94
CA GLY A 68 -19.01 -1.11 14.98
C GLY A 68 -19.79 0.16 14.63
N VAL A 69 -19.37 1.33 15.13
CA VAL A 69 -19.97 2.63 14.82
C VAL A 69 -19.71 3.04 13.37
N SER A 70 -18.51 2.78 12.84
CA SER A 70 -18.22 3.03 11.42
C SER A 70 -19.11 2.15 10.53
N PHE A 71 -19.14 0.84 10.79
CA PHE A 71 -19.96 -0.11 10.04
C PHE A 71 -21.48 0.21 10.11
N LEU A 72 -22.00 0.59 11.28
CA LEU A 72 -23.42 0.96 11.44
C LEU A 72 -23.74 2.35 10.87
N GLY A 73 -22.78 3.28 10.92
CA GLY A 73 -22.92 4.65 10.40
C GLY A 73 -22.90 4.75 8.86
N THR A 74 -22.48 3.69 8.19
CA THR A 74 -22.42 3.58 6.73
C THR A 74 -23.03 2.24 6.31
N ARG A 75 -24.36 2.17 6.28
CA ARG A 75 -25.02 1.05 5.59
C ARG A 75 -24.54 1.10 4.13
N GLU A 76 -23.97 0.01 3.62
CA GLU A 76 -23.55 -0.11 2.23
C GLU A 76 -24.80 -0.24 1.35
N VAL A 77 -25.42 0.91 1.04
CA VAL A 77 -26.69 0.96 0.29
C VAL A 77 -26.41 1.08 -1.21
N LYS A 78 -25.38 1.85 -1.58
CA LYS A 78 -24.98 2.05 -2.97
C LYS A 78 -23.91 1.03 -3.39
N PRO A 79 -23.78 0.73 -4.69
CA PRO A 79 -22.80 -0.24 -5.19
C PRO A 79 -21.35 0.05 -4.77
N THR A 80 -20.99 1.33 -4.63
CA THR A 80 -19.62 1.75 -4.32
C THR A 80 -19.41 2.11 -2.84
N ASP A 81 -20.43 2.01 -1.99
CA ASP A 81 -20.28 2.38 -0.57
C ASP A 81 -19.27 1.46 0.13
N TYR A 82 -18.33 2.06 0.87
CA TYR A 82 -17.39 1.35 1.74
C TYR A 82 -17.50 1.85 3.17
N GLY A 83 -17.94 0.98 4.07
CA GLY A 83 -18.35 1.43 5.39
C GLY A 83 -17.26 1.70 6.41
N LEU A 84 -16.05 1.18 6.17
CA LEU A 84 -14.93 1.30 7.11
C LEU A 84 -13.91 2.36 6.71
N TRP A 85 -14.32 3.32 5.86
CA TRP A 85 -13.47 4.43 5.45
C TRP A 85 -12.99 5.31 6.63
N GLY A 86 -13.70 5.30 7.78
CA GLY A 86 -13.27 6.03 8.98
C GLY A 86 -12.12 5.37 9.75
N VAL A 87 -11.87 4.08 9.52
CA VAL A 87 -10.77 3.31 10.17
C VAL A 87 -9.43 3.76 9.62
N LEU A 88 -9.39 4.03 8.31
CA LEU A 88 -8.27 4.65 7.63
C LEU A 88 -8.85 5.65 6.64
N PRO A 89 -8.85 6.97 6.93
CA PRO A 89 -9.49 7.98 6.10
C PRO A 89 -8.63 8.30 4.87
N VAL A 90 -8.55 7.31 3.98
CA VAL A 90 -7.94 7.41 2.66
C VAL A 90 -9.01 7.61 1.60
N GLY A 91 -8.79 8.57 0.72
CA GLY A 91 -9.59 8.82 -0.47
C GLY A 91 -9.77 7.54 -1.30
N THR A 92 -10.90 7.31 -1.94
CA THR A 92 -12.11 8.14 -2.08
C THR A 92 -13.12 8.04 -0.90
N TYR A 93 -12.62 7.76 0.31
CA TYR A 93 -13.40 7.74 1.55
C TYR A 93 -14.61 6.79 1.46
N LYS A 94 -15.82 7.33 1.52
CA LYS A 94 -17.10 6.61 1.58
C LYS A 94 -17.43 5.81 0.33
N SER A 95 -16.84 6.14 -0.82
CA SER A 95 -17.11 5.49 -2.09
C SER A 95 -15.83 4.88 -2.65
N LYS A 96 -15.86 3.65 -3.17
CA LYS A 96 -14.74 2.99 -3.83
C LYS A 96 -15.25 2.32 -5.12
N LYS A 97 -15.08 3.01 -6.24
CA LYS A 97 -15.38 2.47 -7.58
C LYS A 97 -14.37 1.39 -7.94
N THR A 98 -14.84 0.29 -8.52
CA THR A 98 -14.01 -0.84 -8.96
C THR A 98 -14.06 -0.99 -10.48
N ILE A 99 -12.91 -1.19 -11.11
CA ILE A 99 -12.79 -1.66 -12.49
C ILE A 99 -12.24 -3.08 -12.44
N SER A 100 -12.90 -4.02 -13.11
CA SER A 100 -12.39 -5.37 -13.32
C SER A 100 -11.86 -5.52 -14.74
N LYS A 101 -10.69 -6.13 -14.90
CA LYS A 101 -10.07 -6.42 -16.18
C LYS A 101 -9.56 -7.86 -16.21
N GLU A 102 -9.88 -8.58 -17.26
CA GLU A 102 -9.28 -9.87 -17.56
C GLU A 102 -7.90 -9.66 -18.22
N ILE A 103 -6.85 -10.13 -17.55
CA ILE A 103 -5.45 -9.96 -17.98
C ILE A 103 -4.94 -11.19 -18.72
N VAL A 104 -5.37 -12.37 -18.26
CA VAL A 104 -5.14 -13.64 -18.93
C VAL A 104 -6.51 -14.31 -19.09
N PRO A 105 -6.95 -14.58 -20.33
CA PRO A 105 -8.27 -15.15 -20.59
C PRO A 105 -8.55 -16.39 -19.74
N GLU A 106 -9.67 -16.36 -19.03
CA GLU A 106 -10.21 -17.42 -18.18
C GLU A 106 -9.27 -17.85 -17.04
N LYS A 107 -8.28 -17.02 -16.67
CA LYS A 107 -7.23 -17.37 -15.69
C LYS A 107 -6.91 -16.28 -14.69
N ILE A 108 -6.72 -15.03 -15.12
CA ILE A 108 -6.26 -13.94 -14.25
C ILE A 108 -7.08 -12.68 -14.52
N TRP A 109 -7.63 -12.12 -13.44
CA TRP A 109 -8.36 -10.86 -13.43
C TRP A 109 -7.75 -9.90 -12.42
N THR A 110 -7.86 -8.61 -12.67
CA THR A 110 -7.43 -7.55 -11.76
C THR A 110 -8.58 -6.61 -11.46
N PHE A 111 -8.65 -6.15 -10.23
CA PHE A 111 -9.68 -5.27 -9.71
C PHE A 111 -9.01 -4.02 -9.16
N ASP A 112 -9.20 -2.90 -9.84
CA ASP A 112 -8.55 -1.63 -9.52
C ASP A 112 -9.53 -0.70 -8.80
N GLN A 113 -9.06 -0.09 -7.71
CA GLN A 113 -9.72 1.00 -7.00
C GLN A 113 -8.74 2.16 -6.79
N LYS A 114 -9.24 3.36 -6.46
CA LYS A 114 -8.37 4.46 -6.03
C LYS A 114 -8.00 4.35 -4.57
N PHE A 115 -6.74 4.65 -4.29
CA PHE A 115 -6.21 4.80 -2.93
C PHE A 115 -5.34 6.04 -2.85
N GLY A 116 -5.49 6.83 -1.78
CA GLY A 116 -4.59 7.96 -1.55
C GLY A 116 -5.11 9.01 -0.58
N ILE A 117 -4.31 10.05 -0.34
CA ILE A 117 -4.61 11.17 0.57
C ILE A 117 -4.23 12.48 -0.16
N LEU A 118 -4.82 13.62 0.21
CA LEU A 118 -4.51 14.94 -0.37
C LEU A 118 -4.67 14.99 -1.90
N ASN A 119 -5.66 14.28 -2.44
CA ASN A 119 -5.86 14.09 -3.88
C ASN A 119 -4.67 13.43 -4.62
N VAL A 120 -3.66 12.93 -3.94
CA VAL A 120 -2.64 12.03 -4.52
C VAL A 120 -3.25 10.64 -4.53
N GLN A 121 -4.02 10.32 -5.57
CA GLN A 121 -4.74 9.05 -5.68
C GLN A 121 -4.17 8.20 -6.80
N VAL A 122 -3.64 7.03 -6.45
CA VAL A 122 -3.07 6.04 -7.36
C VAL A 122 -3.97 4.80 -7.44
N PRO A 123 -3.85 3.97 -8.49
CA PRO A 123 -4.50 2.67 -8.52
C PRO A 123 -4.01 1.80 -7.36
N LEU A 124 -4.92 1.09 -6.71
CA LEU A 124 -4.68 -0.02 -5.80
C LEU A 124 -5.36 -1.25 -6.38
N ARG A 125 -4.61 -2.35 -6.52
CA ARG A 125 -5.02 -3.49 -7.33
C ARG A 125 -5.07 -4.78 -6.54
N MET A 126 -6.22 -5.44 -6.62
CA MET A 126 -6.41 -6.84 -6.25
C MET A 126 -6.26 -7.73 -7.48
N THR A 127 -5.54 -8.84 -7.34
CA THR A 127 -5.41 -9.84 -8.42
C THR A 127 -6.16 -11.12 -8.05
N VAL A 128 -6.95 -11.65 -8.97
CA VAL A 128 -7.69 -12.89 -8.82
C VAL A 128 -7.18 -13.90 -9.84
N VAL A 129 -6.81 -15.10 -9.37
CA VAL A 129 -6.27 -16.18 -10.20
C VAL A 129 -7.15 -17.42 -10.05
N LYS A 130 -7.50 -18.05 -11.16
CA LYS A 130 -8.16 -19.35 -11.19
C LYS A 130 -7.17 -20.46 -10.82
N LEU A 131 -7.55 -21.31 -9.87
CA LEU A 131 -6.77 -22.49 -9.48
C LEU A 131 -7.03 -23.67 -10.43
N SER A 132 -6.03 -24.50 -10.68
CA SER A 132 -6.12 -25.63 -11.62
C SER A 132 -7.14 -26.69 -11.21
N GLU A 133 -7.28 -26.94 -9.90
CA GLU A 133 -8.30 -27.83 -9.32
C GLU A 133 -9.58 -27.11 -8.89
N GLY A 134 -9.85 -25.96 -9.51
CA GLY A 134 -11.05 -25.16 -9.27
C GLY A 134 -10.98 -24.30 -8.01
N GLY A 135 -11.82 -23.27 -8.02
CA GLY A 135 -11.80 -22.18 -7.06
C GLY A 135 -10.87 -21.04 -7.48
N LEU A 136 -10.88 -20.00 -6.65
CA LEU A 136 -10.15 -18.75 -6.89
C LEU A 136 -9.14 -18.47 -5.78
N PHE A 137 -8.03 -17.87 -6.17
CA PHE A 137 -7.01 -17.28 -5.32
C PHE A 137 -7.08 -15.76 -5.46
N VAL A 138 -7.15 -15.04 -4.35
CA VAL A 138 -7.20 -13.57 -4.30
C VAL A 138 -5.94 -13.05 -3.65
N TYR A 139 -5.29 -12.07 -4.26
CA TYR A 139 -4.07 -11.41 -3.79
C TYR A 139 -4.29 -9.90 -3.63
N ASN A 140 -3.85 -9.35 -2.50
CA ASN A 140 -4.00 -7.94 -2.08
C ASN A 140 -5.43 -7.39 -2.27
N PRO A 141 -6.37 -7.82 -1.42
CA PRO A 141 -7.75 -7.34 -1.47
C PRO A 141 -7.90 -5.82 -1.55
N VAL A 142 -8.78 -5.37 -2.43
CA VAL A 142 -9.31 -3.99 -2.44
C VAL A 142 -10.60 -3.91 -1.62
N ALA A 143 -11.18 -2.72 -1.47
CA ALA A 143 -12.38 -2.53 -0.65
C ALA A 143 -13.53 -3.39 -1.17
N ALA A 144 -14.10 -4.21 -0.28
CA ALA A 144 -15.15 -5.17 -0.60
C ALA A 144 -16.53 -4.51 -0.73
N THR A 145 -16.65 -3.49 -1.59
CA THR A 145 -17.92 -2.81 -1.90
C THR A 145 -18.92 -3.79 -2.52
N PRO A 146 -20.24 -3.52 -2.48
CA PRO A 146 -21.22 -4.37 -3.15
C PRO A 146 -20.92 -4.60 -4.64
N GLU A 147 -20.38 -3.60 -5.34
CA GLU A 147 -19.91 -3.71 -6.73
C GLU A 147 -18.75 -4.71 -6.88
N CYS A 148 -17.68 -4.54 -6.09
CA CYS A 148 -16.53 -5.45 -6.12
C CYS A 148 -16.95 -6.89 -5.79
N VAL A 149 -17.83 -7.07 -4.79
CA VAL A 149 -18.35 -8.38 -4.41
C VAL A 149 -19.21 -8.97 -5.53
N GLY A 150 -20.05 -8.18 -6.19
CA GLY A 150 -20.85 -8.62 -7.33
C GLY A 150 -19.98 -9.17 -8.46
N MET A 151 -18.95 -8.44 -8.84
CA MET A 151 -17.98 -8.88 -9.87
C MET A 151 -17.22 -10.15 -9.44
N LEU A 152 -16.87 -10.30 -8.16
CA LEU A 152 -16.28 -11.54 -7.64
C LEU A 152 -17.26 -12.72 -7.70
N GLN A 153 -18.55 -12.50 -7.43
CA GLN A 153 -19.57 -13.54 -7.51
C GLN A 153 -19.76 -14.06 -8.94
N GLU A 154 -19.61 -13.21 -9.95
CA GLU A 154 -19.62 -13.65 -11.35
C GLU A 154 -18.48 -14.64 -11.63
N LEU A 155 -17.26 -14.36 -11.15
CA LEU A 155 -16.14 -15.29 -11.26
C LEU A 155 -16.37 -16.58 -10.46
N ILE A 156 -16.90 -16.47 -9.25
CA ILE A 156 -17.21 -17.63 -8.38
C ILE A 156 -18.21 -18.57 -9.07
N SER A 157 -19.24 -18.02 -9.72
CA SER A 157 -20.26 -18.81 -10.42
C SER A 157 -19.70 -19.66 -11.55
N LYS A 158 -18.57 -19.24 -12.16
CA LYS A 158 -17.94 -19.91 -13.30
C LYS A 158 -16.77 -20.81 -12.88
N HIS A 159 -16.01 -20.41 -11.87
CA HIS A 159 -14.71 -21.02 -11.56
C HIS A 159 -14.65 -21.68 -10.18
N GLY A 160 -15.68 -21.52 -9.35
CA GLY A 160 -15.73 -22.06 -7.99
C GLY A 160 -15.40 -21.01 -6.93
N GLU A 161 -15.56 -21.40 -5.67
CA GLU A 161 -15.42 -20.49 -4.52
C GLU A 161 -13.99 -19.94 -4.37
N ILE A 162 -13.86 -18.78 -3.72
CA ILE A 162 -12.56 -18.27 -3.28
C ILE A 162 -12.02 -19.21 -2.19
N LYS A 163 -10.90 -19.89 -2.49
CA LYS A 163 -10.21 -20.78 -1.55
C LYS A 163 -9.20 -20.02 -0.69
N HIS A 164 -8.56 -19.00 -1.27
CA HIS A 164 -7.47 -18.28 -0.63
C HIS A 164 -7.61 -16.77 -0.79
N ILE A 165 -7.40 -16.06 0.31
CA ILE A 165 -7.22 -14.60 0.33
C ILE A 165 -5.83 -14.34 0.92
N VAL A 166 -4.94 -13.78 0.12
CA VAL A 166 -3.55 -13.51 0.48
C VAL A 166 -3.32 -12.01 0.58
N VAL A 167 -2.77 -11.59 1.71
CA VAL A 167 -2.22 -10.26 1.91
C VAL A 167 -0.71 -10.34 1.67
N GLY A 168 -0.30 -9.90 0.49
CA GLY A 168 1.05 -10.00 -0.04
C GLY A 168 2.04 -9.00 0.54
N SER A 169 1.57 -8.00 1.29
CA SER A 169 2.44 -7.00 1.93
C SER A 169 2.02 -6.73 3.38
N VAL A 170 2.91 -6.14 4.17
CA VAL A 170 2.60 -5.59 5.49
C VAL A 170 2.18 -4.12 5.44
N ALA A 171 2.35 -3.47 4.29
CA ALA A 171 1.94 -2.08 4.09
C ALA A 171 0.43 -1.93 4.28
N LEU A 172 0.06 -0.85 4.97
CA LEU A 172 -1.29 -0.67 5.50
C LEU A 172 -2.34 -0.59 4.38
N GLU A 173 -2.02 0.02 3.23
CA GLU A 173 -2.91 0.11 2.08
C GLU A 173 -3.38 -1.24 1.52
N HIS A 174 -2.51 -2.25 1.55
CA HIS A 174 -2.80 -3.60 1.03
C HIS A 174 -3.46 -4.51 2.08
N LYS A 175 -3.41 -4.08 3.36
CA LYS A 175 -3.96 -4.82 4.50
C LYS A 175 -5.37 -4.39 4.87
N VAL A 176 -5.66 -3.10 4.85
CA VAL A 176 -6.84 -2.48 5.48
C VAL A 176 -8.17 -3.07 4.99
N TYR A 177 -8.25 -3.49 3.72
CA TYR A 177 -9.46 -4.04 3.13
C TYR A 177 -9.63 -5.55 3.31
N ALA A 178 -8.55 -6.27 3.60
CA ALA A 178 -8.51 -7.72 3.54
C ALA A 178 -9.36 -8.39 4.62
N GLY A 179 -9.41 -7.83 5.84
CA GLY A 179 -10.26 -8.36 6.91
C GLY A 179 -11.75 -8.34 6.53
N VAL A 180 -12.22 -7.25 5.91
CA VAL A 180 -13.61 -7.09 5.46
C VAL A 180 -13.93 -8.08 4.34
N LEU A 181 -13.06 -8.17 3.33
CA LEU A 181 -13.23 -9.13 2.25
C LEU A 181 -13.31 -10.56 2.82
N ALA A 182 -12.39 -10.91 3.73
CA ALA A 182 -12.38 -12.22 4.36
C ALA A 182 -13.69 -12.54 5.09
N GLN A 183 -14.32 -11.59 5.78
CA GLN A 183 -15.61 -11.80 6.44
C GLN A 183 -16.76 -12.07 5.45
N LYS A 184 -16.75 -11.43 4.27
CA LYS A 184 -17.75 -11.66 3.21
C LYS A 184 -17.59 -13.02 2.51
N PHE A 185 -16.41 -13.64 2.59
CA PHE A 185 -16.13 -14.97 2.04
C PHE A 185 -15.69 -15.95 3.14
N PRO A 186 -16.63 -16.47 3.96
CA PRO A 186 -16.31 -17.20 5.19
C PRO A 186 -15.60 -18.55 4.98
N LYS A 187 -15.65 -19.11 3.78
CA LYS A 187 -14.99 -20.38 3.43
C LYS A 187 -13.53 -20.23 3.00
N ALA A 188 -13.10 -19.01 2.66
CA ALA A 188 -11.74 -18.76 2.21
C ALA A 188 -10.74 -18.82 3.39
N GLN A 189 -9.61 -19.48 3.18
CA GLN A 189 -8.46 -19.40 4.09
C GLN A 189 -7.72 -18.08 3.84
N VAL A 190 -7.41 -17.36 4.91
CA VAL A 190 -6.65 -16.10 4.85
C VAL A 190 -5.18 -16.38 5.12
N TRP A 191 -4.30 -15.74 4.37
CA TRP A 191 -2.85 -15.83 4.47
C TRP A 191 -2.23 -14.45 4.56
N LEU A 192 -1.44 -14.21 5.61
CA LEU A 192 -0.77 -12.93 5.82
C LEU A 192 0.73 -13.10 5.58
N THR A 193 1.35 -12.17 4.87
CA THR A 193 2.80 -12.10 4.76
C THR A 193 3.41 -11.86 6.16
N PRO A 194 4.53 -12.52 6.53
CA PRO A 194 5.23 -12.30 7.80
C PRO A 194 5.53 -10.84 8.11
N GLY A 195 5.52 -10.51 9.41
CA GLY A 195 5.83 -9.15 9.88
C GLY A 195 4.64 -8.20 9.94
N GLN A 196 3.42 -8.72 9.91
CA GLN A 196 2.21 -7.91 10.12
C GLN A 196 2.30 -7.07 11.40
N TYR A 197 1.89 -5.82 11.28
CA TYR A 197 1.79 -4.88 12.39
C TYR A 197 0.53 -4.03 12.25
N SER A 198 0.23 -3.23 13.27
CA SER A 198 -0.67 -2.10 13.16
C SER A 198 -0.12 -0.88 13.91
N PHE A 199 -0.58 0.30 13.51
CA PHE A 199 -0.17 1.58 14.03
C PHE A 199 -1.40 2.38 14.48
N PRO A 200 -1.32 3.22 15.54
CA PRO A 200 -0.15 3.49 16.40
C PRO A 200 0.11 2.41 17.45
N VAL A 201 -0.84 1.47 17.62
CA VAL A 201 -0.72 0.35 18.55
C VAL A 201 -0.71 -0.94 17.75
N ASN A 202 0.23 -1.84 18.06
CA ASN A 202 0.34 -3.14 17.41
C ASN A 202 -0.70 -4.13 18.01
N LEU A 203 -1.87 -4.16 17.39
CA LEU A 203 -3.01 -4.97 17.77
C LEU A 203 -2.92 -6.35 17.12
N PRO A 204 -3.44 -7.41 17.77
CA PRO A 204 -3.54 -8.73 17.15
C PRO A 204 -4.43 -8.72 15.90
N ASP A 205 -4.12 -9.54 14.90
CA ASP A 205 -4.84 -9.58 13.62
C ASP A 205 -6.39 -9.69 13.74
N PRO A 206 -6.98 -10.44 14.70
CA PRO A 206 -8.42 -10.49 14.85
C PRO A 206 -9.10 -9.13 15.11
N PHE A 207 -8.37 -8.17 15.68
CA PHE A 207 -8.85 -6.82 15.96
C PHE A 207 -8.85 -5.96 14.70
N LEU A 208 -8.10 -6.37 13.69
CA LEU A 208 -8.04 -5.76 12.36
C LEU A 208 -9.07 -6.41 11.41
N GLY A 209 -10.00 -7.20 11.95
CA GLY A 209 -11.07 -7.86 11.21
C GLY A 209 -10.71 -9.21 10.62
N PHE A 210 -9.53 -9.76 10.93
CA PHE A 210 -9.12 -11.07 10.42
C PHE A 210 -9.73 -12.23 11.23
N PRO A 211 -10.33 -13.23 10.57
CA PRO A 211 -10.98 -14.35 11.25
C PRO A 211 -9.93 -15.31 11.88
N ALA A 212 -9.85 -15.34 13.21
CA ALA A 212 -8.80 -16.04 13.95
C ALA A 212 -8.63 -17.53 13.57
N SER A 213 -9.74 -18.27 13.40
CA SER A 213 -9.71 -19.71 13.12
C SER A 213 -9.20 -20.08 11.72
N ARG A 214 -9.13 -19.12 10.79
CA ARG A 214 -8.78 -19.34 9.38
C ARG A 214 -7.87 -18.25 8.83
N THR A 215 -7.06 -17.64 9.69
CA THR A 215 -5.98 -16.74 9.30
C THR A 215 -4.66 -17.42 9.63
N LYS A 216 -3.77 -17.54 8.64
CA LYS A 216 -2.46 -18.19 8.77
C LYS A 216 -1.38 -17.27 8.23
N MET A 217 -0.15 -17.52 8.64
CA MET A 217 1.00 -16.91 8.01
C MET A 217 1.26 -17.57 6.66
N VAL A 218 1.69 -16.80 5.66
CA VAL A 218 2.23 -17.33 4.40
C VAL A 218 3.40 -18.27 4.73
N PRO A 219 3.36 -19.53 4.27
CA PRO A 219 4.46 -20.48 4.46
C PRO A 219 5.78 -19.91 3.92
N GLN A 220 6.89 -20.16 4.58
CA GLN A 220 8.21 -19.66 4.13
C GLN A 220 8.95 -20.67 3.24
N ARG A 221 8.37 -21.85 3.04
CA ARG A 221 8.92 -22.91 2.20
C ARG A 221 7.79 -23.54 1.37
N PRO A 222 8.03 -23.86 0.08
CA PRO A 222 7.01 -24.46 -0.79
C PRO A 222 6.40 -25.74 -0.25
N GLU A 223 7.17 -26.58 0.46
CA GLU A 223 6.70 -27.87 0.98
C GLU A 223 5.69 -27.71 2.13
N SER A 224 5.63 -26.52 2.73
CA SER A 224 4.68 -26.18 3.80
C SER A 224 3.43 -25.47 3.27
N ALA A 225 3.32 -25.25 1.97
CA ALA A 225 2.19 -24.57 1.35
C ALA A 225 1.02 -25.52 1.06
N PRO A 226 -0.21 -24.97 0.90
CA PRO A 226 -1.33 -25.74 0.36
C PRO A 226 -0.95 -26.44 -0.93
N LEU A 227 -1.48 -27.65 -1.14
CA LEU A 227 -1.12 -28.45 -2.31
C LEU A 227 -1.47 -27.71 -3.61
N GLU A 228 -2.61 -27.01 -3.67
CA GLU A 228 -2.96 -26.17 -4.82
C GLU A 228 -1.91 -25.08 -5.12
N TRP A 229 -1.23 -24.52 -4.11
CA TRP A 229 -0.20 -23.52 -4.35
C TRP A 229 1.02 -24.13 -5.04
N THR A 230 1.46 -25.30 -4.57
CA THR A 230 2.63 -25.97 -5.15
C THR A 230 2.43 -26.33 -6.63
N ARG A 231 1.18 -26.55 -7.06
CA ARG A 231 0.82 -26.81 -8.45
C ARG A 231 0.77 -25.53 -9.28
N ASP A 232 0.11 -24.50 -8.76
CA ASP A 232 -0.23 -23.31 -9.56
C ASP A 232 0.79 -22.18 -9.46
N PHE A 233 1.59 -22.14 -8.39
CA PHE A 233 2.47 -21.01 -8.07
C PHE A 233 3.90 -21.38 -7.70
N ASP A 234 4.85 -20.56 -8.13
CA ASP A 234 6.08 -20.32 -7.36
C ASP A 234 5.82 -19.10 -6.46
N PHE A 235 6.40 -19.06 -5.27
CA PHE A 235 6.26 -17.90 -4.38
C PHE A 235 7.50 -17.72 -3.51
N LEU A 236 7.74 -16.48 -3.09
CA LEU A 236 8.86 -16.13 -2.21
C LEU A 236 8.50 -14.89 -1.41
N THR A 237 8.93 -14.86 -0.15
CA THR A 237 8.78 -13.70 0.73
C THR A 237 10.12 -12.96 0.85
N LEU A 238 10.10 -11.64 0.62
CA LEU A 238 11.15 -10.71 1.01
C LEU A 238 10.85 -10.18 2.41
N GLY A 239 11.84 -10.21 3.30
CA GLY A 239 11.70 -9.76 4.68
C GLY A 239 11.16 -10.86 5.62
N PRO A 240 10.60 -10.49 6.79
CA PRO A 240 10.26 -9.12 7.19
C PRO A 240 11.47 -8.32 7.67
N PHE A 241 11.59 -7.08 7.17
CA PHE A 241 12.50 -6.07 7.67
C PHE A 241 11.74 -5.20 8.68
N LYS A 242 12.09 -5.31 9.96
CA LYS A 242 11.39 -4.59 11.03
C LYS A 242 12.13 -3.31 11.37
N SER A 243 11.38 -2.25 11.60
CA SER A 243 11.84 -0.99 12.14
C SER A 243 11.08 -0.72 13.44
N ARG A 244 11.43 0.33 14.19
CA ARG A 244 10.73 0.65 15.45
C ARG A 244 9.24 0.91 15.20
N ASP A 245 8.94 1.63 14.13
CA ASP A 245 7.61 2.21 13.87
C ASP A 245 6.84 1.46 12.75
N GLY A 246 7.40 0.36 12.22
CA GLY A 246 6.75 -0.42 11.18
C GLY A 246 7.56 -1.62 10.70
N ALA A 247 7.18 -2.14 9.54
CA ALA A 247 7.90 -3.22 8.88
C ALA A 247 7.72 -3.12 7.36
N PHE A 248 8.63 -3.77 6.64
CA PHE A 248 8.47 -4.10 5.24
C PHE A 248 8.56 -5.62 5.06
N ALA A 249 7.63 -6.18 4.31
CA ALA A 249 7.71 -7.54 3.82
C ALA A 249 6.79 -7.65 2.61
N GLU A 250 7.22 -8.44 1.63
CA GLU A 250 6.42 -8.70 0.44
C GLU A 250 6.52 -10.18 0.05
N THR A 251 5.38 -10.86 -0.10
CA THR A 251 5.31 -12.18 -0.74
C THR A 251 4.86 -12.00 -2.18
N VAL A 252 5.71 -12.40 -3.13
CA VAL A 252 5.39 -12.43 -4.56
C VAL A 252 4.94 -13.83 -4.97
N PHE A 253 4.06 -13.91 -5.97
CA PHE A 253 3.59 -15.17 -6.55
C PHE A 253 3.79 -15.16 -8.05
N ARG A 254 4.32 -16.23 -8.63
CA ARG A 254 4.30 -16.46 -10.07
C ARG A 254 3.29 -17.55 -10.40
N HIS A 255 2.24 -17.20 -11.12
CA HIS A 255 1.33 -18.19 -11.69
C HIS A 255 2.07 -18.95 -12.81
N LYS A 256 2.26 -20.26 -12.62
CA LYS A 256 3.16 -21.08 -13.45
C LYS A 256 2.70 -21.17 -14.89
N GLU A 257 1.41 -21.44 -15.09
CA GLU A 257 0.82 -21.70 -16.40
C GLU A 257 0.86 -20.46 -17.30
N SER A 258 0.54 -19.29 -16.76
CA SER A 258 0.53 -18.02 -17.53
C SER A 258 1.82 -17.22 -17.41
N LYS A 259 2.84 -17.76 -16.72
CA LYS A 259 4.15 -17.13 -16.50
C LYS A 259 4.04 -15.70 -15.97
N THR A 260 3.08 -15.48 -15.08
CA THR A 260 2.71 -14.15 -14.60
C THR A 260 3.18 -13.97 -13.17
N LEU A 261 4.13 -13.07 -12.97
CA LEU A 261 4.56 -12.61 -11.65
C LEU A 261 3.56 -11.58 -11.11
N ILE A 262 3.10 -11.78 -9.89
CA ILE A 262 2.22 -10.88 -9.15
C ILE A 262 3.06 -10.33 -8.00
N VAL A 263 3.19 -9.00 -7.98
CA VAL A 263 4.00 -8.26 -6.99
C VAL A 263 3.15 -7.21 -6.32
N THR A 264 3.60 -6.77 -5.15
CA THR A 264 3.00 -5.62 -4.47
C THR A 264 3.73 -4.33 -4.87
N ASP A 265 4.77 -3.97 -4.12
CA ASP A 265 5.49 -2.70 -4.23
C ASP A 265 6.94 -2.86 -4.70
N THR A 266 7.45 -4.10 -4.80
CA THR A 266 8.85 -4.37 -5.19
C THR A 266 9.20 -3.84 -6.58
N VAL A 267 8.26 -3.80 -7.54
CA VAL A 267 8.45 -3.12 -8.83
C VAL A 267 7.14 -2.51 -9.33
N LEU A 268 7.29 -1.44 -10.11
CA LEU A 268 6.22 -0.79 -10.88
C LEU A 268 6.78 -0.25 -12.20
N GLU A 269 5.92 0.23 -13.09
CA GLU A 269 6.31 0.96 -14.30
C GLU A 269 5.60 2.32 -14.32
N VAL A 270 6.39 3.40 -14.49
CA VAL A 270 5.86 4.74 -14.70
C VAL A 270 5.67 4.97 -16.19
N THR A 271 4.47 5.42 -16.60
CA THR A 271 4.16 5.73 -18.00
C THR A 271 3.25 6.94 -18.11
N GLU A 272 3.24 7.57 -19.31
CA GLU A 272 2.32 8.66 -19.67
C GLU A 272 0.85 8.22 -19.75
N GLU A 273 0.59 6.91 -19.79
CA GLU A 273 -0.76 6.38 -19.81
C GLU A 273 -1.41 6.62 -18.45
N VAL A 274 -2.47 7.44 -18.44
CA VAL A 274 -3.27 7.66 -17.24
C VAL A 274 -4.02 6.38 -16.93
N PRO A 275 -3.90 5.81 -15.71
CA PRO A 275 -4.62 4.60 -15.36
C PRO A 275 -6.14 4.79 -15.51
N GLU A 276 -6.82 3.78 -16.05
CA GLU A 276 -8.25 3.84 -16.36
C GLU A 276 -9.12 4.21 -15.15
N ILE A 277 -8.77 3.68 -13.97
CA ILE A 277 -9.46 4.03 -12.73
C ILE A 277 -9.35 5.53 -12.40
N CYS A 278 -8.22 6.16 -12.73
CA CYS A 278 -7.99 7.59 -12.54
C CYS A 278 -8.78 8.45 -13.53
N GLU A 279 -9.03 7.96 -14.75
CA GLU A 279 -9.85 8.63 -15.79
C GLU A 279 -11.33 8.72 -15.42
N LEU A 280 -11.91 7.72 -14.72
CA LEU A 280 -13.35 7.71 -14.40
C LEU A 280 -13.82 8.89 -13.53
N GLU A 281 -12.98 9.33 -12.60
CA GLU A 281 -13.26 10.47 -11.72
C GLU A 281 -12.01 11.36 -11.66
N PRO A 282 -11.78 12.22 -12.66
CA PRO A 282 -10.48 12.86 -12.87
C PRO A 282 -10.19 14.01 -11.90
N SER A 283 -11.09 14.34 -10.96
CA SER A 283 -10.92 15.45 -10.02
C SER A 283 -9.56 15.50 -9.34
N PRO A 284 -8.97 14.38 -8.86
CA PRO A 284 -7.61 14.39 -8.31
C PRO A 284 -6.54 14.76 -9.35
N LEU A 285 -6.69 14.32 -10.60
CA LEU A 285 -5.78 14.69 -11.70
C LEU A 285 -5.91 16.19 -12.00
N LEU A 286 -7.13 16.71 -12.08
CA LEU A 286 -7.37 18.14 -12.33
C LEU A 286 -6.85 19.00 -11.17
N TYR A 287 -6.95 18.53 -9.93
CA TYR A 287 -6.35 19.16 -8.76
C TYR A 287 -4.82 19.29 -8.93
N HIS A 288 -4.15 18.20 -9.27
CA HIS A 288 -2.69 18.19 -9.45
C HIS A 288 -2.21 18.86 -10.74
N ALA A 289 -3.06 19.01 -11.76
CA ALA A 289 -2.70 19.69 -13.01
C ALA A 289 -2.55 21.22 -12.87
N ARG A 290 -2.91 21.79 -11.72
CA ARG A 290 -2.69 23.20 -11.38
C ARG A 290 -1.23 23.46 -11.05
N ASP A 291 -0.67 24.58 -11.49
CA ASP A 291 0.59 25.10 -10.97
C ASP A 291 0.35 25.79 -9.63
N THR A 292 -0.73 26.57 -9.55
CA THR A 292 -1.19 27.25 -8.34
C THR A 292 -2.67 27.01 -8.08
N VAL A 293 -3.13 27.19 -6.84
CA VAL A 293 -4.56 27.02 -6.48
C VAL A 293 -5.51 27.93 -7.26
N THR A 294 -5.03 29.05 -7.81
CA THR A 294 -5.84 30.01 -8.57
C THR A 294 -6.05 29.62 -10.02
N ASP A 295 -5.32 28.62 -10.52
CA ASP A 295 -5.40 28.23 -11.92
C ASP A 295 -6.77 27.64 -12.28
N VAL A 296 -7.28 28.10 -13.41
CA VAL A 296 -8.46 27.53 -14.05
C VAL A 296 -8.01 26.37 -14.92
N VAL A 297 -8.52 25.18 -14.62
CA VAL A 297 -8.11 23.94 -15.28
C VAL A 297 -9.29 23.32 -15.99
N GLU A 298 -9.18 23.18 -17.30
CA GLU A 298 -10.16 22.49 -18.13
C GLU A 298 -9.88 20.98 -18.17
N ASN A 299 -10.95 20.18 -18.19
CA ASN A 299 -10.84 18.72 -18.25
C ASN A 299 -10.57 18.23 -19.68
N THR A 300 -9.30 18.28 -20.09
CA THR A 300 -8.82 17.73 -21.36
C THR A 300 -7.91 16.51 -21.13
N PRO A 301 -7.72 15.63 -22.13
CA PRO A 301 -6.75 14.53 -22.03
C PRO A 301 -5.34 15.00 -21.65
N GLU A 302 -4.90 16.13 -22.18
CA GLU A 302 -3.58 16.72 -21.91
C GLU A 302 -3.46 17.19 -20.46
N THR A 303 -4.51 17.83 -19.94
CA THR A 303 -4.59 18.22 -18.52
C THR A 303 -4.52 16.99 -17.62
N ARG A 304 -5.25 15.92 -17.94
CA ARG A 304 -5.24 14.69 -17.14
C ARG A 304 -3.88 14.01 -17.14
N LYS A 305 -3.14 14.03 -18.26
CA LYS A 305 -1.74 13.57 -18.32
C LYS A 305 -0.82 14.40 -17.43
N THR A 306 -0.95 15.72 -17.43
CA THR A 306 -0.21 16.60 -16.52
C THR A 306 -0.53 16.28 -15.05
N GLY A 307 -1.82 16.12 -14.73
CA GLY A 307 -2.26 15.71 -13.40
C GLY A 307 -1.71 14.36 -12.98
N TRP A 308 -1.71 13.38 -13.88
CA TRP A 308 -1.18 12.03 -13.62
C TRP A 308 0.32 12.05 -13.37
N ARG A 309 1.08 12.76 -14.22
CA ARG A 309 2.52 12.96 -14.01
C ARG A 309 2.82 13.45 -12.60
N ARG A 310 2.08 14.46 -12.16
CA ARG A 310 2.24 15.10 -10.85
C ARG A 310 1.81 14.21 -9.69
N VAL A 311 0.70 13.49 -9.84
CA VAL A 311 0.26 12.45 -8.87
C VAL A 311 1.31 11.35 -8.74
N ALA A 312 1.87 10.87 -9.85
CA ALA A 312 2.91 9.84 -9.84
C ALA A 312 4.16 10.32 -9.09
N LEU A 313 4.63 11.55 -9.36
CA LEU A 313 5.76 12.14 -8.65
C LEU A 313 5.49 12.27 -7.14
N PHE A 314 4.29 12.74 -6.75
CA PHE A 314 3.89 12.79 -5.35
C PHE A 314 3.86 11.40 -4.70
N GLY A 315 3.31 10.40 -5.38
CA GLY A 315 3.23 9.04 -4.88
C GLY A 315 4.61 8.38 -4.69
N LEU A 316 5.62 8.81 -5.44
CA LEU A 316 6.96 8.20 -5.43
C LEU A 316 7.98 8.95 -4.58
N PHE A 317 7.78 10.24 -4.31
CA PHE A 317 8.75 11.07 -3.57
C PHE A 317 8.17 11.77 -2.33
N PHE A 318 6.84 11.82 -2.18
CA PHE A 318 6.09 12.75 -1.31
C PHE A 318 6.30 14.23 -1.64
N THR A 319 7.50 14.66 -2.01
CA THR A 319 7.84 16.06 -2.30
C THR A 319 8.79 16.10 -3.51
N PRO A 320 8.26 16.10 -4.74
CA PRO A 320 9.12 16.18 -5.91
C PRO A 320 9.89 17.51 -5.94
N SER A 321 11.06 17.53 -6.57
CA SER A 321 11.89 18.74 -6.66
C SER A 321 11.25 19.85 -7.50
N ALA A 322 10.17 19.55 -8.22
CA ALA A 322 9.46 20.50 -9.05
C ALA A 322 8.54 21.48 -8.28
N ILE A 323 8.32 21.26 -6.97
CA ILE A 323 7.39 22.07 -6.17
C ILE A 323 8.09 22.97 -5.15
N ASP A 324 7.45 24.10 -4.84
CA ASP A 324 7.74 24.90 -3.66
C ASP A 324 6.63 24.71 -2.63
N ILE A 325 6.99 24.32 -1.41
CA ILE A 325 6.04 24.17 -0.30
C ILE A 325 5.76 25.55 0.28
N LYS A 326 4.47 25.91 0.37
CA LYS A 326 4.01 27.17 0.96
C LYS A 326 4.15 27.15 2.47
N ASP A 327 4.31 28.34 3.06
CA ASP A 327 4.11 28.50 4.50
C ASP A 327 2.62 28.26 4.84
N ALA A 328 2.37 27.69 6.03
CA ALA A 328 1.03 27.25 6.43
C ALA A 328 -0.02 28.36 6.41
N ASP A 329 0.35 29.59 6.79
CA ASP A 329 -0.57 30.72 6.81
C ASP A 329 -0.91 31.20 5.40
N VAL A 330 0.03 31.12 4.46
CA VAL A 330 -0.19 31.42 3.04
C VAL A 330 -1.16 30.38 2.44
N ALA A 331 -0.85 29.09 2.59
CA ALA A 331 -1.70 28.00 2.11
C ALA A 331 -3.13 28.09 2.68
N PHE A 332 -3.27 28.49 3.95
CA PHE A 332 -4.58 28.68 4.57
C PHE A 332 -5.32 29.91 4.05
N LYS A 333 -4.63 31.04 3.83
CA LYS A 333 -5.25 32.27 3.28
C LYS A 333 -5.71 32.08 1.83
N GLU A 334 -4.94 31.35 1.02
CA GLU A 334 -5.22 31.11 -0.40
C GLU A 334 -6.18 29.94 -0.66
N ARG A 335 -6.62 29.23 0.40
CA ARG A 335 -7.43 28.02 0.26
C ARG A 335 -8.70 28.26 -0.57
N ARG A 336 -9.04 27.29 -1.40
CA ARG A 336 -10.22 27.30 -2.29
C ARG A 336 -11.14 26.11 -1.99
N PRO A 337 -12.09 26.26 -1.04
CA PRO A 337 -12.99 25.18 -0.65
C PRO A 337 -13.85 24.65 -1.80
N ASP A 338 -14.07 25.47 -2.83
CA ASP A 338 -14.76 25.10 -4.07
C ASP A 338 -13.93 24.14 -4.95
N ILE A 339 -12.60 24.14 -4.83
CA ILE A 339 -11.69 23.27 -5.59
C ILE A 339 -11.41 21.96 -4.84
N ASN A 340 -11.22 22.02 -3.53
CA ASN A 340 -10.85 20.85 -2.71
C ASN A 340 -11.63 20.81 -1.38
N PRO A 341 -12.94 20.48 -1.43
CA PRO A 341 -13.80 20.55 -0.24
C PRO A 341 -13.34 19.61 0.88
N ASP A 342 -12.80 18.44 0.53
CA ASP A 342 -12.37 17.40 1.49
C ASP A 342 -11.24 17.86 2.43
N PHE A 343 -10.46 18.87 2.02
CA PHE A 343 -9.38 19.45 2.79
C PHE A 343 -9.53 20.97 2.94
N ILE A 344 -10.76 21.45 3.08
CA ILE A 344 -11.12 22.87 3.28
C ILE A 344 -10.50 23.82 2.24
N GLY A 345 -10.17 23.30 1.07
CA GLY A 345 -9.57 24.04 -0.04
C GLY A 345 -8.06 24.21 0.02
N ILE A 346 -7.36 23.58 0.97
CA ILE A 346 -5.91 23.75 1.11
C ILE A 346 -5.19 23.21 -0.13
N TYR A 347 -4.26 24.02 -0.65
CA TYR A 347 -3.33 23.70 -1.72
C TYR A 347 -1.92 24.19 -1.29
N PRO A 348 -1.12 23.34 -0.62
CA PRO A 348 0.03 23.78 0.18
C PRO A 348 1.36 23.82 -0.57
N TRP A 349 1.32 23.79 -1.90
CA TRP A 349 2.51 23.89 -2.75
C TRP A 349 2.21 24.71 -4.00
N ASP A 350 3.22 25.07 -4.77
CA ASP A 350 3.07 25.49 -6.17
C ASP A 350 4.05 24.69 -7.04
N TRP A 351 3.66 24.37 -8.27
CA TRP A 351 4.56 23.78 -9.27
C TRP A 351 5.30 24.89 -10.01
N VAL A 352 6.57 25.07 -9.68
CA VAL A 352 7.37 26.22 -10.13
C VAL A 352 8.55 25.82 -11.02
N ARG A 353 8.78 24.51 -11.17
CA ARG A 353 9.94 23.91 -11.84
C ARG A 353 9.50 22.77 -12.78
N ASP A 354 10.42 22.30 -13.61
CA ASP A 354 10.14 21.30 -14.65
C ASP A 354 9.86 19.90 -14.06
N ASP A 355 8.58 19.54 -14.01
CA ASP A 355 8.12 18.23 -13.57
C ASP A 355 8.25 17.14 -14.65
N LYS A 356 8.45 17.51 -15.92
CA LYS A 356 8.64 16.54 -17.00
C LYS A 356 9.98 15.85 -16.89
N ALA A 357 11.06 16.59 -16.61
CA ALA A 357 12.39 15.99 -16.42
C ALA A 357 12.40 14.93 -15.32
N SER A 358 11.78 15.23 -14.17
CA SER A 358 11.62 14.29 -13.06
C SER A 358 10.82 13.05 -13.45
N PHE A 359 9.71 13.23 -14.18
CA PHE A 359 8.89 12.10 -14.63
C PHE A 359 9.57 11.26 -15.70
N ASP A 360 10.24 11.90 -16.66
CA ASP A 360 10.99 11.26 -17.73
C ASP A 360 12.12 10.37 -17.20
N ALA A 361 12.76 10.79 -16.10
CA ALA A 361 13.80 10.02 -15.44
C ALA A 361 13.30 8.69 -14.83
N LEU A 362 11.99 8.54 -14.60
CA LEU A 362 11.36 7.35 -14.04
C LEU A 362 10.80 6.37 -15.09
N LYS A 363 10.81 6.76 -16.38
CA LYS A 363 10.27 5.95 -17.48
C LYS A 363 11.32 5.03 -18.09
N GLY A 364 10.85 4.08 -18.90
CA GLY A 364 11.70 3.24 -19.76
C GLY A 364 12.05 1.87 -19.19
N GLY A 365 11.41 1.44 -18.10
CA GLY A 365 11.61 0.12 -17.53
C GLY A 365 10.87 -0.08 -16.22
N LEU A 366 11.15 -1.22 -15.58
CA LEU A 366 10.73 -1.49 -14.21
C LEU A 366 11.53 -0.62 -13.23
N LEU A 367 10.83 -0.12 -12.22
CA LEU A 367 11.35 0.74 -11.17
C LEU A 367 10.92 0.17 -9.81
N VAL A 368 11.87 0.01 -8.89
CA VAL A 368 11.57 -0.09 -7.46
C VAL A 368 11.24 1.31 -6.96
N ALA A 369 10.14 1.52 -6.23
CA ALA A 369 9.75 2.88 -5.83
C ALA A 369 10.87 3.61 -5.06
N PRO A 370 11.16 4.91 -5.33
CA PRO A 370 12.28 5.63 -4.71
C PRO A 370 12.23 5.67 -3.18
N ILE A 371 11.03 5.71 -2.60
CA ILE A 371 10.80 5.57 -1.15
C ILE A 371 11.38 4.24 -0.62
N LEU A 372 11.12 3.13 -1.30
CA LEU A 372 11.68 1.83 -0.94
C LEU A 372 13.20 1.77 -1.16
N GLN A 373 13.68 2.38 -2.24
CA GLN A 373 15.12 2.44 -2.52
C GLN A 373 15.90 3.16 -1.43
N THR A 374 15.33 4.24 -0.90
CA THR A 374 16.05 5.18 -0.01
C THR A 374 15.83 4.86 1.47
N LEU A 375 14.63 4.41 1.87
CA LEU A 375 14.26 4.30 3.28
C LEU A 375 14.17 2.87 3.81
N ILE A 376 14.18 1.85 2.93
CA ILE A 376 13.86 0.48 3.33
C ILE A 376 14.87 -0.54 2.78
N LEU A 377 14.88 -0.77 1.46
CA LEU A 377 15.57 -1.93 0.87
C LEU A 377 17.10 -1.78 0.89
N ASN A 378 17.62 -0.56 0.87
CA ASN A 378 19.04 -0.27 1.01
C ASN A 378 19.62 -0.60 2.40
N ARG A 379 18.81 -0.91 3.42
CA ARG A 379 19.29 -1.44 4.70
C ARG A 379 19.64 -2.94 4.64
N HIS A 380 19.03 -3.66 3.70
CA HIS A 380 19.18 -5.11 3.55
C HIS A 380 19.63 -5.49 2.12
N PRO A 381 20.70 -4.87 1.57
CA PRO A 381 21.01 -4.97 0.15
C PRO A 381 21.29 -6.40 -0.30
N ILE A 382 21.91 -7.21 0.56
CA ILE A 382 22.22 -8.62 0.27
C ILE A 382 20.95 -9.46 0.14
N GLU A 383 20.10 -9.42 1.15
CA GLU A 383 18.86 -10.20 1.20
C GLU A 383 17.90 -9.80 0.08
N VAL A 384 17.82 -8.49 -0.22
CA VAL A 384 16.99 -7.97 -1.31
C VAL A 384 17.52 -8.42 -2.68
N LEU A 385 18.84 -8.39 -2.90
CA LEU A 385 19.43 -8.87 -4.15
C LEU A 385 19.28 -10.40 -4.29
N ASP A 386 19.43 -11.19 -3.22
CA ASP A 386 19.19 -12.64 -3.25
C ASP A 386 17.74 -12.98 -3.61
N PHE A 387 16.80 -12.24 -3.04
CA PHE A 387 15.40 -12.34 -3.37
C PHE A 387 15.17 -12.03 -4.86
N ALA A 388 15.68 -10.90 -5.36
CA ALA A 388 15.55 -10.51 -6.75
C ALA A 388 16.21 -11.52 -7.70
N ASP A 389 17.40 -12.03 -7.34
CA ASP A 389 18.11 -13.07 -8.08
C ASP A 389 17.30 -14.36 -8.15
N THR A 390 16.63 -14.74 -7.06
CA THR A 390 15.80 -15.95 -7.02
C THR A 390 14.54 -15.80 -7.87
N VAL A 391 13.79 -14.71 -7.70
CA VAL A 391 12.57 -14.43 -8.47
C VAL A 391 12.89 -14.32 -9.97
N SER A 392 14.02 -13.70 -10.33
CA SER A 392 14.43 -13.51 -11.73
C SER A 392 14.70 -14.81 -12.50
N LYS A 393 14.96 -15.91 -11.79
CA LYS A 393 15.18 -17.23 -12.39
C LYS A 393 13.88 -17.94 -12.74
N TRP A 394 12.74 -17.46 -12.26
CA TRP A 394 11.47 -18.03 -12.65
C TRP A 394 11.11 -17.67 -14.10
N ASP A 395 10.31 -18.52 -14.75
CA ASP A 395 9.86 -18.31 -16.13
C ASP A 395 8.75 -17.25 -16.16
N ILE A 396 9.14 -15.99 -16.33
CA ILE A 396 8.26 -14.81 -16.27
C ILE A 396 8.14 -14.19 -17.67
N GLU A 397 6.91 -13.94 -18.11
CA GLU A 397 6.57 -13.21 -19.35
C GLU A 397 5.64 -12.01 -19.09
N ARG A 398 5.11 -11.89 -17.87
CA ARG A 398 4.20 -10.82 -17.46
C ARG A 398 4.41 -10.48 -15.98
N ILE A 399 4.30 -9.20 -15.63
CA ILE A 399 4.27 -8.73 -14.25
C ILE A 399 2.99 -7.92 -13.99
N ILE A 400 2.31 -8.20 -12.88
CA ILE A 400 1.15 -7.44 -12.39
C ILE A 400 1.55 -6.79 -11.06
N PRO A 401 1.85 -5.48 -11.03
CA PRO A 401 2.08 -4.74 -9.80
C PRO A 401 0.78 -4.33 -9.12
N ALA A 402 0.84 -3.97 -7.82
CA ALA A 402 -0.34 -3.51 -7.09
C ALA A 402 -0.71 -2.04 -7.36
N HIS A 403 0.20 -1.26 -7.96
CA HIS A 403 0.02 0.15 -8.28
C HIS A 403 0.38 0.47 -9.74
N PHE A 404 0.08 1.69 -10.19
CA PHE A 404 0.43 2.21 -11.53
C PHE A 404 -0.09 1.30 -12.67
N LYS A 405 0.69 1.18 -13.75
CA LYS A 405 0.31 0.46 -14.97
C LYS A 405 0.16 -1.04 -14.70
N ASN A 406 -0.88 -1.63 -15.29
CA ASN A 406 -1.20 -3.05 -15.20
C ASN A 406 -0.61 -3.82 -16.40
N ASP A 407 -0.56 -5.15 -16.31
CA ASP A 407 -0.19 -6.07 -17.39
C ASP A 407 1.15 -5.75 -18.08
N LEU A 408 2.21 -5.65 -17.28
CA LEU A 408 3.54 -5.30 -17.76
C LEU A 408 4.19 -6.49 -18.50
N LYS A 409 4.80 -6.23 -19.66
CA LYS A 409 5.44 -7.26 -20.51
C LYS A 409 6.95 -7.30 -20.29
N TYR A 410 7.34 -7.80 -19.12
CA TYR A 410 8.74 -7.92 -18.71
C TYR A 410 9.08 -9.35 -18.33
N LYS A 411 10.37 -9.69 -18.41
CA LYS A 411 10.90 -11.00 -18.03
C LYS A 411 11.62 -10.94 -16.69
N GLY A 412 12.03 -12.11 -16.19
CA GLY A 412 12.79 -12.21 -14.95
C GLY A 412 14.09 -11.39 -14.95
N GLU A 413 14.78 -11.31 -16.09
CA GLU A 413 15.99 -10.48 -16.23
C GLU A 413 15.71 -8.98 -16.04
N ASP A 414 14.56 -8.50 -16.51
CA ASP A 414 14.17 -7.09 -16.36
C ASP A 414 13.77 -6.80 -14.92
N TYR A 415 13.08 -7.76 -14.28
CA TYR A 415 12.79 -7.70 -12.84
C TYR A 415 14.07 -7.54 -12.04
N ARG A 416 15.10 -8.35 -12.32
CA ARG A 416 16.39 -8.23 -11.60
C ARG A 416 17.11 -6.91 -11.83
N LYS A 417 17.06 -6.37 -13.05
CA LYS A 417 17.69 -5.08 -13.39
C LYS A 417 17.13 -3.92 -12.57
N ALA A 418 15.85 -3.97 -12.17
CA ALA A 418 15.24 -2.94 -11.34
C ALA A 418 15.90 -2.77 -9.96
N PHE A 419 16.62 -3.79 -9.46
CA PHE A 419 17.29 -3.78 -8.15
C PHE A 419 18.76 -3.34 -8.19
N THR A 420 19.29 -2.97 -9.36
CA THR A 420 20.69 -2.55 -9.53
C THR A 420 21.07 -1.27 -8.77
N PHE A 421 20.09 -0.52 -8.26
CA PHE A 421 20.32 0.61 -7.35
C PHE A 421 21.02 0.19 -6.04
N LEU A 422 20.97 -1.09 -5.67
CA LEU A 422 21.66 -1.67 -4.51
C LEU A 422 23.09 -2.11 -4.82
N GLU A 423 23.58 -1.96 -6.05
CA GLU A 423 24.93 -2.38 -6.42
C GLU A 423 25.86 -1.16 -6.50
N ALA A 424 27.14 -1.33 -6.14
CA ALA A 424 28.11 -0.24 -6.16
C ALA A 424 28.34 0.39 -7.55
N LYS A 425 28.03 -0.36 -8.63
CA LYS A 425 28.04 0.17 -10.01
C LYS A 425 26.87 1.11 -10.31
N GLY A 426 25.83 1.08 -9.48
CA GLY A 426 24.60 1.84 -9.61
C GLY A 426 23.72 1.39 -10.77
N VAL A 427 22.65 2.14 -11.00
CA VAL A 427 21.66 1.88 -12.05
C VAL A 427 22.29 2.06 -13.45
N PRO A 428 22.28 1.03 -14.31
CA PRO A 428 22.73 1.12 -15.70
C PRO A 428 22.05 2.22 -16.51
N LYS A 429 22.76 2.76 -17.50
CA LYS A 429 22.20 3.75 -18.43
C LYS A 429 20.99 3.17 -19.18
N GLY A 430 19.92 3.95 -19.27
CA GLY A 430 18.69 3.59 -19.98
C GLY A 430 17.64 2.91 -19.11
N LEU A 431 17.93 2.63 -17.84
CA LEU A 431 16.93 2.23 -16.86
C LEU A 431 16.42 3.45 -16.07
N PRO A 432 15.19 3.36 -15.53
CA PRO A 432 14.65 4.38 -14.63
C PRO A 432 15.60 4.70 -13.48
N LYS A 433 15.96 5.98 -13.34
CA LYS A 433 16.79 6.47 -12.24
C LYS A 433 16.27 7.83 -11.78
N PRO A 434 15.79 7.95 -10.52
CA PRO A 434 15.39 9.24 -9.96
C PRO A 434 16.47 10.31 -10.08
N LEU A 435 16.06 11.55 -10.32
CA LEU A 435 16.97 12.69 -10.27
C LEU A 435 17.37 12.97 -8.82
N ASP A 436 18.59 13.46 -8.61
CA ASP A 436 19.11 13.70 -7.26
C ASP A 436 18.28 14.73 -6.48
N GLY A 437 17.70 15.72 -7.16
CA GLY A 437 16.83 16.71 -6.53
C GLY A 437 15.54 16.10 -5.99
N ASP A 438 14.95 15.11 -6.68
CA ASP A 438 13.71 14.47 -6.24
C ASP A 438 13.92 13.55 -5.02
N LEU A 439 15.16 13.12 -4.77
CA LEU A 439 15.53 12.30 -3.63
C LEU A 439 15.84 13.12 -2.37
N GLU A 440 15.96 14.46 -2.48
CA GLU A 440 16.42 15.33 -1.38
C GLU A 440 15.57 15.16 -0.11
N PHE A 441 14.25 15.21 -0.23
CA PHE A 441 13.36 15.04 0.92
C PHE A 441 13.41 13.64 1.53
N LEU A 442 13.59 12.60 0.71
CA LEU A 442 13.73 11.24 1.23
C LEU A 442 15.04 11.09 2.01
N ARG A 443 16.13 11.75 1.56
CA ARG A 443 17.41 11.78 2.29
C ARG A 443 17.31 12.60 3.58
N GLU A 444 16.68 13.78 3.55
CA GLU A 444 16.39 14.56 4.77
C GLU A 444 15.54 13.75 5.77
N SER A 445 14.55 13.00 5.27
CA SER A 445 13.71 12.12 6.10
C SER A 445 14.50 10.95 6.67
N GLU A 446 15.41 10.36 5.89
CA GLU A 446 16.33 9.31 6.35
C GLU A 446 17.18 9.80 7.53
N GLU A 447 17.77 11.00 7.45
CA GLU A 447 18.56 11.59 8.53
C GLU A 447 17.73 11.69 9.82
N GLY A 448 16.52 12.25 9.76
CA GLY A 448 15.65 12.36 10.93
C GLY A 448 15.21 11.01 11.50
N LEU A 449 14.96 10.00 10.65
CA LEU A 449 14.61 8.66 11.08
C LEU A 449 15.80 7.96 11.76
N LEU A 450 17.02 8.13 11.25
CA LEU A 450 18.26 7.64 11.86
C LEU A 450 18.51 8.31 13.22
N GLU A 451 18.41 9.63 13.30
CA GLU A 451 18.56 10.39 14.55
C GLU A 451 17.56 9.95 15.62
N SER A 452 16.33 9.62 15.21
CA SER A 452 15.31 9.12 16.12
C SER A 452 15.52 7.65 16.52
N GLY A 453 16.40 6.91 15.86
CA GLY A 453 16.55 5.46 16.03
C GLY A 453 15.38 4.65 15.45
N ALA A 454 14.61 5.21 14.52
CA ALA A 454 13.49 4.51 13.88
C ALA A 454 13.98 3.43 12.91
N ILE A 455 15.08 3.69 12.21
CA ILE A 455 15.67 2.81 11.19
C ILE A 455 17.18 2.65 11.38
N ALA A 456 17.73 1.58 10.81
CA ALA A 456 19.16 1.30 10.86
C ALA A 456 19.94 2.09 9.79
N PRO A 457 21.23 2.38 10.03
CA PRO A 457 22.13 2.90 9.00
C PRO A 457 22.26 1.94 7.81
N CYS A 458 22.54 2.47 6.63
CA CYS A 458 22.82 1.63 5.47
C CYS A 458 24.19 0.94 5.61
N PRO A 459 24.29 -0.38 5.38
CA PRO A 459 25.58 -1.03 5.18
C PRO A 459 26.18 -0.63 3.81
N PRO A 460 27.47 -0.93 3.55
CA PRO A 460 28.08 -0.71 2.25
C PRO A 460 27.37 -1.45 1.12
N LEU A 461 27.41 -0.87 -0.10
CA LEU A 461 26.82 -1.51 -1.27
C LEU A 461 27.65 -2.72 -1.75
N PRO A 462 26.99 -3.84 -2.10
CA PRO A 462 27.60 -4.99 -2.77
C PRO A 462 28.31 -4.65 -4.08
N GLY A 463 29.37 -5.41 -4.39
CA GLY A 463 30.19 -5.19 -5.59
C GLY A 463 31.20 -4.05 -5.47
N GLY A 464 31.33 -3.47 -4.26
CA GLY A 464 32.34 -2.48 -3.90
C GLY A 464 33.57 -3.09 -3.21
N LYS A 465 34.06 -2.41 -2.17
CA LYS A 465 35.27 -2.81 -1.41
C LYS A 465 35.02 -3.92 -0.38
N TYR A 466 33.78 -4.12 0.04
CA TYR A 466 33.40 -5.08 1.09
C TYR A 466 32.85 -6.36 0.46
N SER A 467 33.17 -7.50 1.07
CA SER A 467 32.62 -8.80 0.73
C SER A 467 31.14 -8.92 1.11
N ARG A 468 30.47 -9.94 0.56
CA ARG A 468 29.04 -10.19 0.82
C ARG A 468 28.81 -10.52 2.30
N GLU A 469 29.72 -11.30 2.87
CA GLU A 469 29.71 -11.76 4.26
C GLU A 469 29.92 -10.59 5.24
N GLU A 470 30.81 -9.65 4.92
CA GLU A 470 31.03 -8.44 5.74
C GLU A 470 29.79 -7.53 5.75
N ILE A 471 29.13 -7.36 4.59
CA ILE A 471 27.92 -6.56 4.49
C ILE A 471 26.79 -7.20 5.30
N LEU A 472 26.59 -8.52 5.18
CA LEU A 472 25.60 -9.26 5.98
C LEU A 472 25.86 -9.14 7.48
N ALA A 473 27.10 -9.29 7.91
CA ALA A 473 27.46 -9.16 9.32
C ALA A 473 27.11 -7.77 9.86
N GLN A 474 27.35 -6.70 9.07
CA GLN A 474 26.96 -5.34 9.43
C GLN A 474 25.43 -5.17 9.49
N THR A 475 24.69 -5.67 8.49
CA THR A 475 23.21 -5.62 8.49
C THR A 475 22.63 -6.31 9.73
N ILE A 476 23.10 -7.51 10.07
CA ILE A 476 22.63 -8.25 11.24
C ILE A 476 22.93 -7.47 12.53
N MET A 477 24.17 -6.99 12.69
CA MET A 477 24.56 -6.21 13.87
C MET A 477 23.69 -4.96 14.05
N GLN A 478 23.42 -4.23 12.97
CA GLN A 478 22.59 -3.02 13.00
C GLN A 478 21.13 -3.35 13.32
N SER A 479 20.59 -4.44 12.78
CA SER A 479 19.21 -4.87 13.06
C SER A 479 18.96 -5.25 14.52
N LEU A 480 20.00 -5.71 15.24
CA LEU A 480 19.92 -6.04 16.67
C LEU A 480 19.95 -4.81 17.59
N GLN A 481 20.26 -3.63 17.05
CA GLN A 481 20.34 -2.37 17.80
C GLN A 481 19.04 -1.56 17.74
N LEU A 482 18.10 -1.95 16.86
CA LEU A 482 16.73 -1.42 16.77
C LEU A 482 15.80 -2.22 17.70
#